data_AF-A0A9D6IML9-F1
#
_entry.id   AF-A0A9D6IML9-F1
#
_cell.length_a   1.000
_cell.length_b   1.000
_cell.length_c   1.000
_cell.angle_alpha   90.00
_cell.angle_beta   90.00
_cell.angle_gamma   90.00
#
_symmetry.space_group_name_H-M   'P 1'
#
loop_
_entity.id
_entity.type
_entity.pdbx_description
1 polymer ?
#
loop_
_entity_poly.entity_id
_entity_poly.type
_entity_poly.pdbx_seq_one_letter_code
_entity_poly.pdbx_strand_id
1 'polypeptide(L)'
;MTTKKLPLAAVAAAFCVLQSFPPTAIAQTSFEVPRVSPKATVSQVVGVAEVKITYSRPGVKGRVIWGGLVPYDKVWRTGANEATTILFGDNVTIDGQPLAAGTYSLATIPGPTEWTVIFNKKTDLWGAYEYKQEDDALRIKVKPEAAPMTEWMTFSIPTLSTDSAEVSLTWEKLKIAFQIKFDVVNKVLEGARKAVPAAKADDWRTPLRAAMFCVENKTSLDEAAGWVEKAIGVSQNYYTLFGKARLLAETGKRSEAIVTAKKAIEVGKAAQPPADTAPAELTLADWEKAK
;
A
#
# COMPACT_ATOMS: atom_id res chain seq x y z
N MET A 1 -73.01 -31.10 67.17
CA MET A 1 -73.09 -31.27 65.71
C MET A 1 -71.69 -31.18 65.12
N THR A 2 -71.09 -32.34 64.90
CA THR A 2 -70.29 -32.78 63.73
C THR A 2 -70.31 -31.78 62.55
N THR A 3 -69.23 -31.49 61.80
CA THR A 3 -68.27 -32.35 61.10
C THR A 3 -67.19 -31.44 60.45
N LYS A 4 -65.89 -31.75 60.58
CA LYS A 4 -64.99 -32.37 59.57
C LYS A 4 -64.67 -31.57 58.29
N LYS A 5 -63.37 -31.21 58.17
CA LYS A 5 -62.36 -31.48 57.11
C LYS A 5 -62.79 -31.50 55.62
N LEU A 6 -62.03 -30.70 54.81
CA LEU A 6 -61.42 -30.90 53.46
C LEU A 6 -62.12 -31.85 52.44
N PRO A 7 -62.06 -31.65 51.08
CA PRO A 7 -60.81 -31.36 50.35
C PRO A 7 -60.90 -30.71 48.92
N LEU A 8 -59.71 -30.52 48.31
CA LEU A 8 -59.33 -30.64 46.88
C LEU A 8 -60.23 -30.15 45.73
N ALA A 9 -59.66 -29.27 44.89
CA ALA A 9 -59.58 -29.53 43.45
C ALA A 9 -58.41 -28.74 42.83
N ALA A 10 -57.41 -29.46 42.35
CA ALA A 10 -56.32 -28.94 41.54
C ALA A 10 -56.82 -28.67 40.12
N VAL A 11 -56.56 -27.46 39.59
CA VAL A 11 -56.68 -27.16 38.16
C VAL A 11 -55.27 -26.88 37.65
N ALA A 12 -54.73 -27.84 36.92
CA ALA A 12 -53.48 -27.70 36.18
C ALA A 12 -53.72 -26.77 34.99
N ALA A 13 -53.11 -25.59 35.00
CA ALA A 13 -53.08 -24.71 33.84
C ALA A 13 -51.99 -25.18 32.87
N ALA A 14 -52.39 -25.71 31.72
CA ALA A 14 -51.49 -26.04 30.62
C ALA A 14 -50.99 -24.74 29.95
N PHE A 15 -49.69 -24.45 30.12
CA PHE A 15 -49.00 -23.33 29.47
C PHE A 15 -48.61 -23.76 28.04
N CYS A 16 -49.42 -23.40 27.04
CA CYS A 16 -49.04 -23.55 25.62
C CYS A 16 -48.00 -22.47 25.27
N VAL A 17 -46.72 -22.85 25.23
CA VAL A 17 -45.65 -22.02 24.66
C VAL A 17 -45.79 -22.03 23.14
N LEU A 18 -46.38 -20.96 22.57
CA LEU A 18 -46.28 -20.69 21.14
C LEU A 18 -44.84 -20.29 20.83
N GLN A 19 -44.04 -21.22 20.28
CA GLN A 19 -42.76 -20.89 19.70
C GLN A 19 -42.98 -20.17 18.37
N SER A 20 -42.79 -18.85 18.37
CA SER A 20 -42.66 -18.06 17.14
C SER A 20 -41.39 -18.48 16.42
N PHE A 21 -41.52 -19.29 15.37
CA PHE A 21 -40.42 -19.50 14.42
C PHE A 21 -40.12 -18.17 13.72
N PRO A 22 -38.87 -17.68 13.71
CA PRO A 22 -38.52 -16.53 12.90
C PRO A 22 -38.77 -16.88 11.42
N PRO A 23 -39.37 -15.98 10.63
CA PRO A 23 -39.56 -16.23 9.21
C PRO A 23 -38.19 -16.45 8.57
N THR A 24 -38.01 -17.64 8.01
CA THR A 24 -36.84 -17.98 7.20
C THR A 24 -36.81 -17.03 6.02
N ALA A 25 -35.85 -16.09 6.02
CA ALA A 25 -35.61 -15.24 4.87
C ALA A 25 -35.25 -16.14 3.68
N ILE A 26 -36.14 -16.22 2.70
CA ILE A 26 -35.81 -16.81 1.39
C ILE A 26 -34.81 -15.84 0.76
N ALA A 27 -33.52 -16.17 0.82
CA ALA A 27 -32.51 -15.50 0.01
C ALA A 27 -32.91 -15.68 -1.46
N GLN A 28 -33.29 -14.59 -2.13
CA GLN A 28 -33.41 -14.61 -3.59
C GLN A 28 -32.03 -14.89 -4.17
N THR A 29 -31.77 -16.14 -4.53
CA THR A 29 -30.66 -16.51 -5.41
C THR A 29 -30.98 -15.99 -6.80
N SER A 30 -30.60 -14.74 -7.09
CA SER A 30 -30.52 -14.25 -8.45
C SER A 30 -29.46 -15.08 -9.20
N PHE A 31 -29.81 -15.66 -10.34
CA PHE A 31 -28.81 -16.26 -11.22
C PHE A 31 -28.03 -15.12 -11.90
N GLU A 32 -26.70 -15.18 -11.86
CA GLU A 32 -25.86 -14.19 -12.53
C GLU A 32 -25.62 -14.58 -13.98
N VAL A 33 -25.82 -13.63 -14.90
CA VAL A 33 -25.44 -13.78 -16.31
C VAL A 33 -24.11 -13.06 -16.57
N PRO A 34 -23.27 -13.54 -17.51
CA PRO A 34 -22.02 -12.88 -17.85
C PRO A 34 -22.23 -11.41 -18.24
N ARG A 35 -21.49 -10.50 -17.59
CA ARG A 35 -21.53 -9.07 -17.92
C ARG A 35 -20.91 -8.82 -19.29
N VAL A 36 -21.52 -7.92 -20.07
CA VAL A 36 -21.01 -7.46 -21.39
C VAL A 36 -19.60 -6.86 -21.28
N SER A 37 -19.30 -6.23 -20.14
CA SER A 37 -17.98 -5.74 -19.75
C SER A 37 -17.64 -6.35 -18.39
N PRO A 38 -16.84 -7.43 -18.36
CA PRO A 38 -16.47 -8.10 -17.13
C PRO A 38 -15.69 -7.18 -16.19
N LYS A 39 -15.91 -7.36 -14.89
CA LYS A 39 -15.15 -6.66 -13.84
C LYS A 39 -13.75 -7.28 -13.73
N ALA A 40 -12.76 -6.44 -13.49
CA ALA A 40 -11.37 -6.83 -13.28
C ALA A 40 -10.74 -5.98 -12.20
N THR A 41 -9.62 -6.47 -11.65
CA THR A 41 -8.82 -5.73 -10.68
C THR A 41 -7.35 -6.05 -10.90
N VAL A 42 -6.50 -5.03 -10.78
CA VAL A 42 -5.05 -5.16 -10.66
C VAL A 42 -4.65 -4.55 -9.33
N SER A 43 -3.80 -5.23 -8.56
CA SER A 43 -3.24 -4.71 -7.31
C SER A 43 -1.74 -4.95 -7.28
N GLN A 44 -0.99 -4.01 -6.70
CA GLN A 44 0.45 -4.06 -6.57
C GLN A 44 0.88 -3.27 -5.34
N VAL A 45 1.82 -3.82 -4.57
CA VAL A 45 2.52 -3.06 -3.54
C VAL A 45 3.74 -2.38 -4.16
N VAL A 46 3.85 -1.07 -4.03
CA VAL A 46 4.99 -0.25 -4.48
C VAL A 46 5.65 0.35 -3.25
N GLY A 47 6.90 -0.05 -2.97
CA GLY A 47 7.53 0.19 -1.67
C GLY A 47 6.75 -0.50 -0.55
N VAL A 48 5.95 0.27 0.18
CA VAL A 48 5.05 -0.22 1.25
C VAL A 48 3.58 0.17 1.03
N ALA A 49 3.26 0.84 -0.07
CA ALA A 49 1.93 1.34 -0.37
C ALA A 49 1.20 0.39 -1.34
N GLU A 50 -0.06 0.06 -1.05
CA GLU A 50 -0.91 -0.66 -2.00
C GLU A 50 -1.45 0.29 -3.07
N VAL A 51 -1.36 -0.13 -4.33
CA VAL A 51 -2.02 0.47 -5.48
C VAL A 51 -3.00 -0.54 -6.03
N LYS A 52 -4.29 -0.21 -6.06
CA LYS A 52 -5.33 -1.12 -6.54
C LYS A 52 -6.28 -0.42 -7.50
N ILE A 53 -6.44 -0.98 -8.70
CA ILE A 53 -7.36 -0.47 -9.72
C ILE A 53 -8.47 -1.49 -9.92
N THR A 54 -9.72 -1.08 -9.70
CA THR A 54 -10.92 -1.89 -9.96
C THR A 54 -11.72 -1.25 -11.08
N TYR A 55 -12.03 -2.01 -12.13
CA TYR A 55 -12.61 -1.49 -13.36
C TYR A 55 -13.46 -2.54 -14.07
N SER A 56 -14.38 -2.11 -14.95
CA SER A 56 -15.00 -3.02 -15.93
C SER A 56 -14.39 -2.82 -17.30
N ARG A 57 -14.10 -3.92 -17.98
CA ARG A 57 -13.34 -3.99 -19.23
C ARG A 57 -14.27 -4.00 -20.44
N PRO A 58 -14.53 -2.86 -21.13
CA PRO A 58 -15.23 -2.89 -22.41
C PRO A 58 -14.39 -3.59 -23.49
N GLY A 59 -15.07 -4.29 -24.39
CA GLY A 59 -14.47 -4.90 -25.58
C GLY A 59 -14.53 -3.97 -26.80
N VAL A 60 -13.62 -4.07 -27.76
CA VAL A 60 -13.71 -3.29 -29.01
C VAL A 60 -14.93 -3.72 -29.81
N LYS A 61 -15.11 -5.03 -30.01
CA LYS A 61 -16.26 -5.65 -30.70
C LYS A 61 -16.50 -5.07 -32.11
N GLY A 62 -15.43 -4.79 -32.85
CA GLY A 62 -15.49 -4.26 -34.21
C GLY A 62 -15.97 -2.80 -34.33
N ARG A 63 -16.09 -2.07 -33.22
CA ARG A 63 -16.54 -0.67 -33.21
C ARG A 63 -15.37 0.30 -33.35
N VAL A 64 -15.65 1.49 -33.88
CA VAL A 64 -14.72 2.62 -33.79
C VAL A 64 -14.72 3.14 -32.35
N ILE A 65 -13.60 2.97 -31.64
CA ILE A 65 -13.50 3.34 -30.23
C ILE A 65 -13.21 4.83 -30.10
N TRP A 66 -12.04 5.28 -30.55
CA TRP A 66 -11.59 6.65 -30.38
C TRP A 66 -12.21 7.58 -31.44
N GLY A 67 -12.84 8.67 -31.00
CA GLY A 67 -13.65 9.55 -31.85
C GLY A 67 -15.02 8.97 -32.24
N GLY A 68 -15.32 7.73 -31.84
CA GLY A 68 -16.61 7.07 -32.03
C GLY A 68 -17.30 6.82 -30.70
N LEU A 69 -17.19 5.58 -30.18
CA LEU A 69 -17.76 5.19 -28.88
C LEU A 69 -17.25 6.10 -27.73
N VAL A 70 -15.98 6.46 -27.78
CA VAL A 70 -15.33 7.39 -26.86
C VAL A 70 -15.00 8.66 -27.66
N PRO A 71 -15.85 9.70 -27.57
CA PRO A 71 -15.63 10.94 -28.29
C PRO A 71 -14.40 11.68 -27.74
N TYR A 72 -13.63 12.29 -28.64
CA TYR A 72 -12.53 13.16 -28.24
C TYR A 72 -13.05 14.46 -27.60
N ASP A 73 -12.21 15.07 -26.77
CA ASP A 73 -12.42 16.34 -26.08
C ASP A 73 -13.68 16.36 -25.19
N LYS A 74 -14.15 15.18 -24.80
CA LYS A 74 -15.27 14.96 -23.88
C LYS A 74 -14.82 14.10 -22.71
N VAL A 75 -15.40 14.37 -21.54
CA VAL A 75 -15.18 13.56 -20.36
C VAL A 75 -15.76 12.17 -20.58
N TRP A 76 -14.92 11.16 -20.39
CA TRP A 76 -15.25 9.76 -20.36
C TRP A 76 -14.92 9.22 -18.97
N ARG A 77 -15.83 8.44 -18.39
CA ARG A 77 -15.64 7.79 -17.07
C ARG A 77 -14.59 6.66 -17.03
N THR A 78 -13.78 6.54 -18.09
CA THR A 78 -12.72 5.54 -18.27
C THR A 78 -13.13 4.12 -17.88
N GLY A 79 -13.88 3.43 -18.74
CA GLY A 79 -14.34 2.06 -18.53
C GLY A 79 -15.81 1.85 -18.87
N ALA A 80 -16.38 0.76 -18.34
CA ALA A 80 -17.78 0.37 -18.48
C ALA A 80 -18.44 0.09 -17.11
N ASN A 81 -19.76 -0.09 -17.06
CA ASN A 81 -20.57 -0.23 -15.84
C ASN A 81 -20.27 0.80 -14.73
N GLU A 82 -19.82 0.37 -13.54
CA GLU A 82 -19.40 1.22 -12.43
C GLU A 82 -18.16 2.08 -12.78
N ALA A 83 -17.90 3.16 -12.03
CA ALA A 83 -16.66 3.92 -12.18
C ALA A 83 -15.43 3.03 -11.99
N THR A 84 -14.42 3.24 -12.83
CA THR A 84 -13.09 2.72 -12.52
C THR A 84 -12.57 3.46 -11.30
N THR A 85 -12.13 2.72 -10.28
CA THR A 85 -11.51 3.28 -9.08
C THR A 85 -10.04 2.91 -9.00
N ILE A 86 -9.25 3.83 -8.45
CA ILE A 86 -7.85 3.62 -8.08
C ILE A 86 -7.68 3.98 -6.61
N LEU A 87 -7.19 3.02 -5.83
CA LEU A 87 -6.81 3.18 -4.43
C LEU A 87 -5.30 3.40 -4.36
N PHE A 88 -4.90 4.42 -3.62
CA PHE A 88 -3.55 4.63 -3.14
C PHE A 88 -3.53 4.51 -1.61
N GLY A 89 -2.82 3.51 -1.10
CA GLY A 89 -2.71 3.25 0.34
C GLY A 89 -1.90 4.30 1.10
N ASP A 90 -1.12 5.13 0.40
CA ASP A 90 -0.34 6.23 0.94
C ASP A 90 -0.34 7.43 -0.02
N ASN A 91 0.15 8.58 0.44
CA ASN A 91 0.36 9.76 -0.40
C ASN A 91 1.27 9.41 -1.57
N VAL A 92 0.88 9.82 -2.76
CA VAL A 92 1.52 9.46 -4.02
C VAL A 92 1.86 10.71 -4.81
N THR A 93 2.95 10.67 -5.57
CA THR A 93 3.24 11.66 -6.60
C THR A 93 2.96 11.03 -7.96
N ILE A 94 2.13 11.67 -8.77
CA ILE A 94 1.74 11.19 -10.10
C ILE A 94 2.29 12.17 -11.14
N ASP A 95 3.21 11.71 -12.00
CA ASP A 95 3.95 12.56 -12.95
C ASP A 95 4.49 13.86 -12.33
N GLY A 96 5.03 13.76 -11.11
CA GLY A 96 5.57 14.90 -10.36
C GLY A 96 4.55 15.71 -9.56
N GLN A 97 3.26 15.43 -9.67
CA GLN A 97 2.20 16.14 -8.94
C GLN A 97 1.72 15.37 -7.71
N PRO A 98 1.62 15.99 -6.53
CA PRO A 98 1.21 15.29 -5.31
C PRO A 98 -0.29 14.97 -5.31
N LEU A 99 -0.65 13.81 -4.77
CA LEU A 99 -2.01 13.39 -4.49
C LEU A 99 -2.05 12.67 -3.13
N ALA A 100 -3.01 13.03 -2.30
CA ALA A 100 -3.17 12.40 -0.98
C ALA A 100 -3.58 10.93 -1.10
N ALA A 101 -3.25 10.12 -0.10
CA ALA A 101 -3.76 8.76 0.04
C ALA A 101 -5.29 8.72 -0.04
N GLY A 102 -5.84 7.69 -0.67
CA GLY A 102 -7.29 7.54 -0.80
C GLY A 102 -7.73 6.77 -2.03
N THR A 103 -9.04 6.62 -2.16
CA THR A 103 -9.68 6.04 -3.34
C THR A 103 -10.24 7.15 -4.22
N TYR A 104 -9.94 7.10 -5.50
CA TYR A 104 -10.40 8.05 -6.49
C TYR A 104 -11.10 7.32 -7.63
N SER A 105 -12.12 7.91 -8.23
CA SER A 105 -12.57 7.46 -9.54
C SER A 105 -11.67 8.03 -10.64
N LEU A 106 -11.53 7.29 -11.73
CA LEU A 106 -10.82 7.72 -12.92
C LEU A 106 -11.79 8.21 -13.98
N ALA A 107 -11.61 9.45 -14.41
CA ALA A 107 -12.17 9.98 -15.65
C ALA A 107 -11.02 10.37 -16.59
N THR A 108 -11.30 10.43 -17.89
CA THR A 108 -10.35 10.87 -18.90
C THR A 108 -11.02 11.82 -19.87
N ILE A 109 -10.25 12.75 -20.44
CA ILE A 109 -10.62 13.51 -21.62
C ILE A 109 -9.65 13.09 -22.72
N PRO A 110 -10.04 12.15 -23.59
CA PRO A 110 -9.20 11.70 -24.69
C PRO A 110 -9.06 12.79 -25.75
N GLY A 111 -7.88 12.93 -26.31
CA GLY A 111 -7.61 13.76 -27.49
C GLY A 111 -6.73 13.01 -28.49
N PRO A 112 -6.54 13.54 -29.71
CA PRO A 112 -5.75 12.87 -30.73
C PRO A 112 -4.25 12.78 -30.38
N THR A 113 -3.71 13.78 -29.65
CA THR A 113 -2.26 13.86 -29.33
C THR A 113 -1.97 13.99 -27.85
N GLU A 114 -2.96 14.30 -27.02
CA GLU A 114 -2.83 14.49 -25.58
C GLU A 114 -4.14 14.09 -24.91
N TRP A 115 -4.03 13.38 -23.80
CA TRP A 115 -5.17 13.00 -22.96
C TRP A 115 -5.02 13.67 -21.60
N THR A 116 -6.16 13.98 -20.98
CA THR A 116 -6.20 14.37 -19.58
C THR A 116 -6.69 13.18 -18.76
N VAL A 117 -5.90 12.71 -17.80
CA VAL A 117 -6.35 11.72 -16.79
C VAL A 117 -6.74 12.49 -15.54
N ILE A 118 -7.89 12.15 -14.98
CA ILE A 118 -8.54 12.87 -13.89
C ILE A 118 -8.77 11.90 -12.73
N PHE A 119 -8.25 12.27 -11.56
CA PHE A 119 -8.50 11.59 -10.29
C PHE A 119 -9.57 12.38 -9.55
N ASN A 120 -10.78 11.82 -9.43
CA ASN A 120 -11.94 12.50 -8.87
C ASN A 120 -12.33 11.90 -7.52
N LYS A 121 -12.68 12.75 -6.55
CA LYS A 121 -12.99 12.35 -5.16
C LYS A 121 -14.30 11.58 -5.05
N LYS A 122 -15.22 11.74 -6.01
CA LYS A 122 -16.47 11.00 -6.03
C LYS A 122 -16.25 9.63 -6.68
N THR A 123 -16.33 8.56 -5.89
CA THR A 123 -15.93 7.20 -6.32
C THR A 123 -17.06 6.34 -6.88
N ASP A 124 -18.31 6.77 -6.71
CA ASP A 124 -19.52 6.01 -7.02
C ASP A 124 -20.22 6.47 -8.32
N LEU A 125 -19.48 7.13 -9.22
CA LEU A 125 -20.01 7.65 -10.47
C LEU A 125 -20.53 6.52 -11.37
N TRP A 126 -21.79 6.62 -11.80
CA TRP A 126 -22.38 5.69 -12.78
C TRP A 126 -22.15 6.13 -14.23
N GLY A 127 -21.79 7.39 -14.44
CA GLY A 127 -21.58 7.95 -15.77
C GLY A 127 -20.93 9.33 -15.77
N ALA A 128 -20.54 9.81 -16.95
CA ALA A 128 -19.95 11.14 -17.12
C ALA A 128 -20.95 12.29 -16.85
N TYR A 129 -22.24 12.01 -16.71
CA TYR A 129 -23.26 13.02 -16.36
C TYR A 129 -23.26 13.36 -14.87
N GLU A 130 -22.75 12.46 -14.01
CA GLU A 130 -22.60 12.72 -12.57
C GLU A 130 -21.26 13.39 -12.23
N TYR A 131 -20.38 13.46 -13.23
CA TYR A 131 -19.07 14.06 -13.09
C TYR A 131 -19.17 15.56 -12.90
N LYS A 132 -18.45 16.08 -11.91
CA LYS A 132 -18.27 17.50 -11.68
C LYS A 132 -16.80 17.81 -11.51
N GLN A 133 -16.33 18.82 -12.24
CA GLN A 133 -14.93 19.25 -12.20
C GLN A 133 -14.49 19.77 -10.82
N GLU A 134 -15.43 20.30 -10.02
CA GLU A 134 -15.18 20.72 -8.63
C GLU A 134 -14.73 19.57 -7.71
N ASP A 135 -15.07 18.33 -8.06
CA ASP A 135 -14.68 17.13 -7.29
C ASP A 135 -13.32 16.55 -7.71
N ASP A 136 -12.64 17.17 -8.68
CA ASP A 136 -11.32 16.72 -9.12
C ASP A 136 -10.27 16.97 -8.04
N ALA A 137 -9.52 15.92 -7.69
CA ALA A 137 -8.35 16.01 -6.82
C ALA A 137 -7.08 16.31 -7.60
N LEU A 138 -6.95 15.75 -8.81
CA LEU A 138 -5.78 15.92 -9.67
C LEU A 138 -6.15 15.74 -11.14
N ARG A 139 -5.50 16.51 -12.01
CA ARG A 139 -5.50 16.32 -13.47
C ARG A 139 -4.05 16.22 -13.96
N ILE A 140 -3.76 15.20 -14.74
CA ILE A 140 -2.46 15.05 -15.40
C ILE A 140 -2.65 14.97 -16.91
N LYS A 141 -1.61 15.37 -17.64
CA LYS A 141 -1.55 15.25 -19.10
C LYS A 141 -0.67 14.07 -19.46
N VAL A 142 -1.18 13.18 -20.29
CA VAL A 142 -0.45 12.01 -20.79
C VAL A 142 -0.54 11.97 -22.31
N LYS A 143 0.48 11.43 -22.96
CA LYS A 143 0.49 11.26 -24.41
C LYS A 143 -0.04 9.86 -24.76
N PRO A 144 -1.05 9.74 -25.64
CA PRO A 144 -1.41 8.46 -26.20
C PRO A 144 -0.32 7.95 -27.14
N GLU A 145 -0.01 6.67 -27.02
CA GLU A 145 0.98 5.97 -27.81
C GLU A 145 0.31 4.84 -28.61
N ALA A 146 0.87 4.53 -29.78
CA ALA A 146 0.43 3.37 -30.54
C ALA A 146 0.76 2.08 -29.77
N ALA A 147 -0.20 1.16 -29.75
CA ALA A 147 -0.09 -0.13 -29.10
C ALA A 147 -0.65 -1.25 -29.99
N PRO A 148 -0.24 -2.52 -29.77
CA PRO A 148 -0.90 -3.66 -30.39
C PRO A 148 -2.40 -3.70 -30.07
N MET A 149 -3.19 -4.23 -31.01
CA MET A 149 -4.64 -4.38 -30.85
C MET A 149 -4.98 -5.14 -29.55
N THR A 150 -5.70 -4.47 -28.67
CA THR A 150 -6.15 -4.98 -27.37
C THR A 150 -7.68 -4.99 -27.33
N GLU A 151 -8.28 -6.17 -27.46
CA GLU A 151 -9.74 -6.33 -27.53
C GLU A 151 -10.44 -5.82 -26.26
N TRP A 152 -9.95 -6.22 -25.09
CA TRP A 152 -10.54 -5.86 -23.81
C TRP A 152 -9.67 -4.83 -23.10
N MET A 153 -10.24 -3.65 -22.82
CA MET A 153 -9.55 -2.57 -22.12
C MET A 153 -8.82 -3.10 -20.88
N THR A 154 -7.54 -2.77 -20.72
CA THR A 154 -6.68 -3.35 -19.67
C THR A 154 -5.95 -2.26 -18.91
N PHE A 155 -6.07 -2.26 -17.58
CA PHE A 155 -5.11 -1.60 -16.71
C PHE A 155 -4.02 -2.59 -16.28
N SER A 156 -2.77 -2.13 -16.28
CA SER A 156 -1.61 -2.90 -15.81
C SER A 156 -0.58 -2.00 -15.14
N ILE A 157 0.34 -2.63 -14.39
CA ILE A 157 1.46 -1.97 -13.71
C ILE A 157 2.75 -2.62 -14.21
N PRO A 158 3.23 -2.29 -15.42
CA PRO A 158 4.24 -3.09 -16.13
C PRO A 158 5.68 -2.88 -15.65
N THR A 159 5.95 -1.77 -14.96
CA THR A 159 7.31 -1.41 -14.52
C THR A 159 7.28 -1.03 -13.05
N LEU A 160 8.25 -1.56 -12.29
CA LEU A 160 8.39 -1.35 -10.85
C LEU A 160 9.83 -1.02 -10.49
N SER A 161 9.98 -0.12 -9.53
CA SER A 161 11.21 0.14 -8.79
C SER A 161 10.93 0.01 -7.29
N THR A 162 11.91 0.35 -6.45
CA THR A 162 11.75 0.34 -4.99
C THR A 162 10.67 1.30 -4.50
N ASP A 163 10.51 2.46 -5.15
CA ASP A 163 9.63 3.55 -4.69
C ASP A 163 8.67 4.06 -5.78
N SER A 164 8.72 3.53 -6.99
CA SER A 164 7.91 3.98 -8.12
C SER A 164 7.37 2.83 -8.98
N ALA A 165 6.33 3.14 -9.76
CA ALA A 165 5.79 2.23 -10.76
C ALA A 165 5.17 2.99 -11.93
N GLU A 166 5.04 2.34 -13.08
CA GLU A 166 4.22 2.82 -14.20
C GLU A 166 2.80 2.25 -14.05
N VAL A 167 1.77 3.08 -14.16
CA VAL A 167 0.39 2.63 -14.38
C VAL A 167 0.04 2.86 -15.84
N SER A 168 -0.50 1.84 -16.51
CA SER A 168 -0.90 1.95 -17.91
C SER A 168 -2.31 1.49 -18.18
N LEU A 169 -2.96 2.13 -19.15
CA LEU A 169 -4.24 1.76 -19.73
C LEU A 169 -4.00 1.47 -21.22
N THR A 170 -4.29 0.23 -21.65
CA THR A 170 -4.22 -0.18 -23.06
C THR A 170 -5.58 -0.66 -23.54
N TRP A 171 -6.04 -0.12 -24.67
CA TRP A 171 -7.28 -0.56 -25.32
C TRP A 171 -7.30 -0.20 -26.80
N GLU A 172 -7.85 -1.11 -27.62
CA GLU A 172 -7.75 -1.01 -29.08
C GLU A 172 -6.26 -0.88 -29.45
N LYS A 173 -5.84 0.14 -30.20
CA LYS A 173 -4.45 0.36 -30.63
C LYS A 173 -3.79 1.52 -29.90
N LEU A 174 -4.35 1.96 -28.76
CA LEU A 174 -3.79 3.03 -27.96
C LEU A 174 -3.40 2.55 -26.56
N LYS A 175 -2.29 3.11 -26.06
CA LYS A 175 -1.84 3.03 -24.67
C LYS A 175 -1.68 4.44 -24.13
N ILE A 176 -2.06 4.66 -22.88
CA ILE A 176 -1.58 5.79 -22.07
C ILE A 176 -0.90 5.23 -20.82
N ALA A 177 0.08 5.97 -20.30
CA ALA A 177 0.75 5.63 -19.06
C ALA A 177 1.10 6.89 -18.27
N PHE A 178 1.24 6.72 -16.95
CA PHE A 178 1.74 7.74 -16.03
C PHE A 178 2.56 7.07 -14.93
N GLN A 179 3.52 7.82 -14.39
CA GLN A 179 4.40 7.35 -13.32
C GLN A 179 3.79 7.68 -11.97
N ILE A 180 3.83 6.72 -11.05
CA ILE A 180 3.50 6.91 -9.64
C ILE A 180 4.75 6.72 -8.79
N LYS A 181 4.91 7.55 -7.77
CA LYS A 181 6.04 7.49 -6.83
C LYS A 181 5.55 7.69 -5.40
N PHE A 182 6.09 6.89 -4.49
CA PHE A 182 5.85 6.98 -3.05
C PHE A 182 7.09 7.44 -2.31
N ASP A 183 6.89 8.18 -1.22
CA ASP A 183 7.98 8.55 -0.32
C ASP A 183 8.25 7.43 0.68
N VAL A 184 8.87 6.35 0.18
CA VAL A 184 9.16 5.15 0.97
C VAL A 184 10.07 5.48 2.16
N VAL A 185 11.03 6.39 1.96
CA VAL A 185 11.96 6.80 3.02
C VAL A 185 11.20 7.46 4.17
N ASN A 186 10.41 8.50 3.90
CA ASN A 186 9.68 9.16 4.97
C ASN A 186 8.65 8.24 5.61
N LYS A 187 8.00 7.36 4.83
CA LYS A 187 7.05 6.40 5.40
C LYS A 187 7.70 5.43 6.39
N VAL A 188 8.87 4.89 6.04
CA VAL A 188 9.63 4.01 6.95
C VAL A 188 10.09 4.80 8.19
N LEU A 189 10.54 6.05 8.02
CA LEU A 189 10.92 6.91 9.14
C LEU A 189 9.75 7.23 10.07
N GLU A 190 8.56 7.52 9.54
CA GLU A 190 7.34 7.68 10.36
C GLU A 190 7.01 6.42 11.15
N GLY A 191 7.12 5.25 10.51
CA GLY A 191 6.95 3.96 11.16
C GLY A 191 7.97 3.76 12.30
N ALA A 192 9.24 4.06 12.03
CA ALA A 192 10.31 4.00 13.02
C ALA A 192 10.08 4.96 14.20
N ARG A 193 9.72 6.22 13.94
CA ARG A 193 9.42 7.23 14.98
C ARG A 193 8.26 6.81 15.89
N LYS A 194 7.32 6.00 15.39
CA LYS A 194 6.24 5.41 16.21
C LYS A 194 6.66 4.13 16.94
N ALA A 195 7.38 3.24 16.25
CA ALA A 195 7.75 1.93 16.76
C ALA A 195 8.84 2.00 17.83
N VAL A 196 9.84 2.86 17.67
CA VAL A 196 10.99 2.94 18.59
C VAL A 196 10.58 3.39 20.00
N PRO A 197 9.71 4.40 20.20
CA PRO A 197 9.19 4.73 21.53
C PRO A 197 8.30 3.64 22.14
N ALA A 198 7.57 2.90 21.30
CA ALA A 198 6.64 1.84 21.73
C ALA A 198 7.31 0.46 21.91
N ALA A 199 8.60 0.33 21.59
CA ALA A 199 9.35 -0.90 21.70
C ALA A 199 9.41 -1.38 23.16
N LYS A 200 9.39 -2.70 23.36
CA LYS A 200 9.55 -3.31 24.70
C LYS A 200 10.94 -2.97 25.27
N ALA A 201 11.06 -2.99 26.60
CA ALA A 201 12.29 -2.62 27.28
C ALA A 201 13.51 -3.48 26.89
N ASP A 202 13.29 -4.72 26.46
CA ASP A 202 14.31 -5.68 26.01
C ASP A 202 14.51 -5.70 24.49
N ASP A 203 13.75 -4.89 23.74
CA ASP A 203 13.80 -4.84 22.28
C ASP A 203 14.84 -3.82 21.78
N TRP A 204 16.09 -4.27 21.70
CA TRP A 204 17.17 -3.53 21.04
C TRP A 204 17.08 -3.55 19.51
N ARG A 205 16.29 -4.47 18.92
CA ARG A 205 16.27 -4.71 17.47
C ARG A 205 15.48 -3.65 16.74
N THR A 206 14.34 -3.23 17.28
CA THR A 206 13.52 -2.16 16.69
C THR A 206 14.29 -0.85 16.51
N PRO A 207 14.93 -0.27 17.55
CA PRO A 207 15.75 0.93 17.38
C PRO A 207 16.96 0.69 16.45
N LEU A 208 17.63 -0.46 16.54
CA LEU A 208 18.75 -0.72 15.62
C LEU A 208 18.29 -0.79 14.16
N ARG A 209 17.18 -1.47 13.86
CA ARG A 209 16.62 -1.58 12.50
C ARG A 209 16.29 -0.20 11.93
N ALA A 210 15.68 0.66 12.75
CA ALA A 210 15.36 2.03 12.37
C ALA A 210 16.63 2.83 12.02
N ALA A 211 17.69 2.70 12.82
CA ALA A 211 18.96 3.35 12.55
C ALA A 211 19.67 2.79 11.30
N MET A 212 19.65 1.48 11.09
CA MET A 212 20.30 0.87 9.93
C MET A 212 19.61 1.24 8.63
N PHE A 213 18.28 1.40 8.64
CA PHE A 213 17.55 1.96 7.51
C PHE A 213 18.06 3.37 7.15
N CYS A 214 18.27 4.22 8.15
CA CYS A 214 18.80 5.57 7.97
C CYS A 214 20.21 5.57 7.36
N VAL A 215 21.09 4.70 7.87
CA VAL A 215 22.46 4.55 7.36
C VAL A 215 22.46 4.06 5.91
N GLU A 216 21.64 3.05 5.60
CA GLU A 216 21.57 2.45 4.25
C GLU A 216 20.99 3.41 3.20
N ASN A 217 20.06 4.28 3.60
CA ASN A 217 19.42 5.27 2.73
C ASN A 217 20.02 6.68 2.87
N LYS A 218 21.11 6.83 3.64
CA LYS A 218 21.83 8.09 3.89
C LYS A 218 20.90 9.24 4.29
N THR A 219 19.94 8.96 5.15
CA THR A 219 18.87 9.87 5.56
C THR A 219 18.76 9.89 7.07
N SER A 220 18.35 11.03 7.66
CA SER A 220 18.05 11.15 9.09
C SER A 220 19.15 10.57 10.02
N LEU A 221 20.42 10.78 9.68
CA LEU A 221 21.56 10.20 10.41
C LEU A 221 21.66 10.65 11.88
N ASP A 222 21.15 11.84 12.20
CA ASP A 222 21.06 12.33 13.58
C ASP A 222 20.04 11.53 14.40
N GLU A 223 18.87 11.21 13.82
CA GLU A 223 17.90 10.31 14.46
C GLU A 223 18.48 8.90 14.58
N ALA A 224 19.20 8.43 13.56
CA ALA A 224 19.88 7.15 13.57
C ALA A 224 20.87 7.04 14.75
N ALA A 225 21.60 8.12 15.06
CA ALA A 225 22.49 8.17 16.21
C ALA A 225 21.73 7.95 17.52
N GLY A 226 20.62 8.66 17.73
CA GLY A 226 19.77 8.48 18.90
C GLY A 226 19.23 7.04 19.02
N TRP A 227 18.81 6.45 17.90
CA TRP A 227 18.30 5.08 17.88
C TRP A 227 19.40 4.02 18.09
N VAL A 228 20.61 4.21 17.58
CA VAL A 228 21.78 3.35 17.87
C VAL A 228 22.09 3.37 19.36
N GLU A 229 22.19 4.54 19.98
CA GLU A 229 22.49 4.65 21.40
C GLU A 229 21.39 4.01 22.26
N LYS A 230 20.11 4.18 21.87
CA LYS A 230 19.00 3.47 22.51
C LYS A 230 19.16 1.95 22.41
N ALA A 231 19.50 1.42 21.25
CA ALA A 231 19.71 -0.02 21.06
C ALA A 231 20.87 -0.55 21.93
N ILE A 232 21.99 0.18 21.98
CA ILE A 232 23.16 -0.16 22.82
C ILE A 232 22.78 -0.14 24.30
N GLY A 233 22.00 0.86 24.74
CA GLY A 233 21.53 0.98 26.11
C GLY A 233 20.65 -0.18 26.55
N VAL A 234 19.90 -0.79 25.62
CA VAL A 234 19.12 -2.01 25.88
C VAL A 234 20.02 -3.25 25.90
N SER A 235 20.90 -3.40 24.91
CA SER A 235 21.82 -4.53 24.84
C SER A 235 23.08 -4.17 24.05
N GLN A 236 24.20 -4.00 24.75
CA GLN A 236 25.49 -3.85 24.10
C GLN A 236 26.01 -5.21 23.62
N ASN A 237 25.77 -5.51 22.35
CA ASN A 237 26.20 -6.74 21.67
C ASN A 237 26.85 -6.43 20.31
N TYR A 238 27.30 -7.48 19.61
CA TYR A 238 27.91 -7.38 18.28
C TYR A 238 27.12 -6.48 17.31
N TYR A 239 25.81 -6.72 17.16
CA TYR A 239 24.98 -6.03 16.17
C TYR A 239 24.85 -4.54 16.48
N THR A 240 24.62 -4.19 17.75
CA THR A 240 24.48 -2.78 18.17
C THR A 240 25.78 -2.00 18.03
N LEU A 241 26.91 -2.61 18.39
CA LEU A 241 28.23 -1.99 18.25
C LEU A 241 28.63 -1.87 16.77
N PHE A 242 28.38 -2.91 15.97
CA PHE A 242 28.68 -2.85 14.55
C PHE A 242 27.77 -1.84 13.82
N GLY A 243 26.49 -1.74 14.20
CA GLY A 243 25.61 -0.68 13.71
C GLY A 243 26.13 0.72 14.04
N LYS A 244 26.64 0.94 15.25
CA LYS A 244 27.32 2.20 15.61
C LYS A 244 28.54 2.46 14.75
N ALA A 245 29.37 1.44 14.50
CA ALA A 245 30.53 1.57 13.62
C ALA A 245 30.12 1.98 12.20
N ARG A 246 29.08 1.35 11.62
CA ARG A 246 28.54 1.72 10.30
C ARG A 246 28.05 3.17 10.27
N LEU A 247 27.32 3.61 11.28
CA LEU A 247 26.87 5.00 11.39
C LEU A 247 28.04 5.99 11.49
N LEU A 248 29.06 5.69 12.31
CA LEU A 248 30.26 6.51 12.44
C LEU A 248 30.99 6.63 11.10
N ALA A 249 31.10 5.54 10.34
CA ALA A 249 31.71 5.57 9.02
C ALA A 249 30.91 6.45 8.04
N GLU A 250 29.58 6.31 8.00
CA GLU A 250 28.71 7.12 7.12
C GLU A 250 28.72 8.60 7.49
N THR A 251 28.91 8.93 8.77
CA THR A 251 29.02 10.32 9.26
C THR A 251 30.45 10.88 9.22
N GLY A 252 31.38 10.19 8.54
CA GLY A 252 32.75 10.67 8.32
C GLY A 252 33.72 10.44 9.49
N LYS A 253 33.27 9.82 10.60
CA LYS A 253 34.06 9.52 11.80
C LYS A 253 34.79 8.18 11.67
N ARG A 254 35.55 8.01 10.59
CA ARG A 254 36.15 6.73 10.19
C ARG A 254 37.07 6.12 11.26
N SER A 255 37.91 6.93 11.92
CA SER A 255 38.80 6.43 12.98
C SER A 255 38.03 5.85 14.16
N GLU A 256 36.94 6.49 14.57
CA GLU A 256 36.04 5.98 15.62
C GLU A 256 35.27 4.73 15.15
N ALA A 257 34.88 4.69 13.88
CA ALA A 257 34.22 3.53 13.28
C ALA A 257 35.09 2.27 13.34
N ILE A 258 36.38 2.39 12.98
CA ILE A 258 37.36 1.29 13.03
C ILE A 258 37.50 0.75 14.46
N VAL A 259 37.68 1.64 15.45
CA VAL A 259 37.78 1.24 16.86
C VAL A 259 36.51 0.53 17.31
N THR A 260 35.34 1.06 16.95
CA THR A 260 34.05 0.49 17.34
C THR A 260 33.79 -0.86 16.68
N ALA A 261 34.17 -1.04 15.41
CA ALA A 261 34.03 -2.31 14.69
C ALA A 261 34.94 -3.40 15.28
N LYS A 262 36.19 -3.08 15.65
CA LYS A 262 37.09 -4.02 16.36
C LYS A 262 36.46 -4.52 17.66
N LYS A 263 35.91 -3.60 18.47
CA LYS A 263 35.18 -3.95 19.69
C LYS A 263 33.95 -4.82 19.39
N ALA A 264 33.20 -4.51 18.33
CA ALA A 264 32.05 -5.32 17.92
C ALA A 264 32.49 -6.77 17.62
N ILE A 265 33.54 -6.96 16.83
CA ILE A 265 34.08 -8.28 16.45
C ILE A 265 34.51 -9.07 17.69
N GLU A 266 35.24 -8.45 18.64
CA GLU A 266 35.60 -9.10 19.90
C GLU A 266 34.36 -9.57 20.68
N VAL A 267 33.37 -8.69 20.86
CA VAL A 267 32.11 -9.02 21.56
C VAL A 267 31.36 -10.13 20.83
N GLY A 268 31.35 -10.12 19.49
CA GLY A 268 30.70 -11.15 18.69
C GLY A 268 31.35 -12.52 18.81
N LYS A 269 32.69 -12.58 18.81
CA LYS A 269 33.44 -13.84 18.98
C LYS A 269 33.30 -14.41 20.38
N ALA A 270 33.19 -13.55 21.40
CA ALA A 270 33.02 -13.95 22.79
C ALA A 270 31.56 -14.28 23.17
N ALA A 271 30.59 -14.01 22.30
CA ALA A 271 29.18 -14.31 22.55
C ALA A 271 28.91 -15.82 22.58
N GLN A 272 27.82 -16.22 23.25
CA GLN A 272 27.37 -17.62 23.30
C GLN A 272 25.91 -17.74 22.82
N PRO A 273 25.65 -18.35 21.64
CA PRO A 273 26.63 -18.79 20.66
C PRO A 273 27.39 -17.61 20.01
N PRO A 274 28.59 -17.83 19.46
CA PRO A 274 29.33 -16.79 18.76
C PRO A 274 28.51 -16.18 17.61
N ALA A 275 28.61 -14.87 17.45
CA ALA A 275 28.01 -14.17 16.32
C ALA A 275 28.83 -14.36 15.04
N ASP A 276 28.19 -14.33 13.88
CA ASP A 276 28.89 -14.24 12.61
C ASP A 276 29.51 -12.84 12.43
N THR A 277 30.83 -12.79 12.58
CA THR A 277 31.62 -11.54 12.53
C THR A 277 32.24 -11.27 11.17
N ALA A 278 32.11 -12.19 10.19
CA ALA A 278 32.74 -12.06 8.88
C ALA A 278 32.34 -10.75 8.13
N PRO A 279 31.07 -10.30 8.15
CA PRO A 279 30.70 -9.03 7.51
C PRO A 279 31.43 -7.81 8.11
N ALA A 280 31.62 -7.80 9.42
CA ALA A 280 32.32 -6.72 10.10
C ALA A 280 33.82 -6.75 9.84
N GLU A 281 34.43 -7.93 9.76
CA GLU A 281 35.85 -8.10 9.42
C GLU A 281 36.15 -7.62 7.99
N LEU A 282 35.29 -7.96 7.02
CA LEU A 282 35.41 -7.48 5.64
C LEU A 282 35.29 -5.95 5.57
N THR A 283 34.25 -5.41 6.20
CA THR A 283 34.01 -3.96 6.25
C THR A 283 35.18 -3.22 6.90
N LEU A 284 35.71 -3.76 8.01
CA LEU A 284 36.86 -3.22 8.71
C LEU A 284 38.11 -3.20 7.83
N ALA A 285 38.38 -4.29 7.11
CA ALA A 285 39.52 -4.35 6.19
C ALA A 285 39.43 -3.30 5.08
N ASP A 286 38.24 -3.03 4.55
CA ASP A 286 38.02 -1.97 3.56
C ASP A 286 38.20 -0.58 4.19
N TRP A 287 37.75 -0.40 5.43
CA TRP A 287 37.95 0.83 6.18
C TRP A 287 39.42 1.12 6.52
N GLU A 288 40.25 0.10 6.73
CA GLU A 288 41.68 0.27 7.00
C GLU A 288 42.50 0.54 5.72
N LYS A 289 42.00 0.14 4.54
CA LYS A 289 42.71 0.31 3.26
C LYS A 289 42.53 1.68 2.62
N ALA A 290 41.33 2.26 2.67
CA ALA A 290 41.12 3.59 2.09
C ALA A 290 41.70 4.65 3.04
N LYS A 291 42.93 5.10 2.74
CA LYS A 291 43.59 6.25 3.37
C LYS A 291 43.01 7.56 2.84
#